data_AF-A0A4R2T3D4-F1
#
_entry.id   AF-A0A4R2T3D4-F1
#
_cell.length_a   1.000
_cell.length_b   1.000
_cell.length_c   1.000
_cell.angle_alpha   90.00
_cell.angle_beta   90.00
_cell.angle_gamma   90.00
#
_symmetry.space_group_name_H-M   'P 1'
#
loop_
_entity.id
_entity.type
_entity.pdbx_description
1 polymer ?
#
loop_
_entity_poly.entity_id
_entity_poly.type
_entity_poly.pdbx_seq_one_letter_code
_entity_poly.pdbx_strand_id
1 'polypeptide(L)' 'MVTATLKHRRLDLMSLLTPGPVDENWEAEKAGWRCFVMGHDNPSGRRGSSLRAAWQRGYDAASQSRDPVGLML' A
#
# COMPACT_ATOMS: atom_id res chain seq x y z
N MET A 1 0.17 16.28 3.21
CA MET A 1 -0.64 17.45 2.82
C MET A 1 0.09 18.11 1.65
N VAL A 2 -0.31 17.83 0.41
CA VAL A 2 0.33 18.39 -0.79
C VAL A 2 -0.21 19.80 -1.00
N THR A 3 0.59 20.83 -0.73
CA THR A 3 0.28 22.20 -1.12
C THR A 3 0.56 22.37 -2.60
N ALA A 4 -0.42 22.04 -3.44
CA ALA A 4 -0.42 22.47 -4.83
C ALA A 4 -0.60 24.00 -4.85
N THR A 5 0.46 24.72 -5.17
CA THR A 5 0.41 26.16 -5.40
C THR A 5 -0.44 26.41 -6.64
N LEU A 6 -1.72 26.75 -6.42
CA LEU A 6 -2.68 27.18 -7.43
C LEU A 6 -2.24 28.52 -8.04
N LYS A 7 -1.23 28.49 -8.91
CA LYS A 7 -0.88 29.61 -9.78
C LYS A 7 -1.60 29.42 -11.12
N HIS A 8 -2.82 29.94 -11.19
CA HIS A 8 -3.62 30.19 -12.41
C HIS A 8 -4.15 28.96 -13.18
N ARG A 9 -5.40 28.57 -12.86
CA ARG A 9 -6.49 28.02 -13.72
C ARG A 9 -6.16 27.04 -14.86
N ARG A 10 -5.04 26.32 -14.83
CA ARG A 10 -4.73 25.22 -15.75
C ARG A 10 -3.98 24.15 -14.96
N LEU A 11 -4.68 23.04 -14.69
CA LEU A 11 -4.10 21.86 -14.03
C LEU A 11 -2.97 21.34 -14.94
N ASP A 12 -1.74 21.38 -14.46
CA ASP A 12 -0.64 20.72 -15.16
C ASP A 12 -0.79 19.21 -14.98
N LEU A 13 -1.31 18.53 -16.00
CA LEU A 13 -1.53 17.08 -15.99
C LEU A 13 -0.23 16.30 -15.77
N MET A 14 0.93 16.85 -16.17
CA MET A 14 2.20 16.18 -15.97
C MET A 14 2.60 16.12 -14.49
N SER A 15 2.15 17.08 -13.68
CA SER A 15 2.33 17.07 -12.22
C SER A 15 1.50 16.00 -11.50
N LEU A 16 0.51 15.40 -12.16
CA LEU A 16 -0.22 14.25 -11.60
C LEU A 16 0.51 12.93 -11.83
N LEU A 17 1.42 12.89 -12.81
CA LEU A 17 2.21 11.72 -13.13
C LEU A 17 3.53 11.67 -12.34
N THR A 18 3.93 12.78 -11.71
CA THR A 18 5.08 12.75 -10.81
C THR A 18 4.82 11.80 -9.66
N PRO A 19 5.82 10.98 -9.26
CA PRO A 19 5.67 10.06 -8.13
C PRO A 19 5.13 10.80 -6.91
N GLY A 20 3.95 10.39 -6.47
CA GLY A 20 3.38 10.87 -5.23
C GLY A 20 4.20 10.40 -4.02
N PRO A 21 3.98 11.00 -2.85
CA PRO A 21 4.53 10.44 -1.61
C PRO A 21 4.07 8.99 -1.45
N VAL A 22 5.00 8.13 -1.03
CA VAL A 22 4.71 6.72 -0.75
C VAL A 22 3.76 6.64 0.44
N ASP A 23 2.64 5.93 0.28
CA ASP A 23 1.75 5.60 1.39
C ASP A 23 2.30 4.36 2.11
N GLU A 24 2.91 4.58 3.28
CA GLU A 24 3.52 3.51 4.07
C GLU A 24 2.52 2.44 4.52
N ASN A 25 1.25 2.80 4.74
CA ASN A 25 0.23 1.80 5.09
C ASN A 25 -0.11 0.93 3.87
N TRP A 26 -0.19 1.53 2.67
CA TRP A 26 -0.38 0.79 1.44
C TRP A 26 0.80 -0.16 1.16
N GLU A 27 2.03 0.29 1.36
CA GLU A 27 3.21 -0.58 1.21
C GLU A 27 3.21 -1.73 2.22
N ALA A 28 2.83 -1.47 3.48
CA ALA A 28 2.70 -2.49 4.49
C ALA A 28 1.61 -3.53 4.12
N GLU A 29 0.47 -3.08 3.61
CA GLU A 29 -0.62 -3.96 3.15
C GLU A 29 -0.18 -4.86 1.99
N LYS A 30 0.49 -4.28 0.97
CA LYS A 30 1.11 -5.07 -0.12
C LYS A 30 2.13 -6.08 0.40
N ALA A 31 2.95 -5.70 1.39
CA ALA A 31 3.90 -6.61 1.99
C ALA A 31 3.19 -7.79 2.70
N GLY A 32 2.07 -7.55 3.38
CA GLY A 32 1.24 -8.60 3.97
C GLY A 32 0.71 -9.58 2.93
N TRP A 33 0.20 -9.06 1.82
CA TRP A 33 -0.27 -9.87 0.70
C TRP A 33 0.84 -10.76 0.13
N ARG A 34 2.02 -10.18 -0.14
CA ARG A 34 3.19 -10.92 -0.66
C ARG A 34 3.65 -11.99 0.32
N CYS A 35 3.66 -11.69 1.61
CA CYS A 35 3.98 -12.66 2.65
C CYS A 35 3.04 -13.88 2.60
N PHE A 36 1.72 -13.67 2.48
CA PHE A 36 0.77 -14.78 2.31
C PHE A 36 1.07 -15.61 1.06
N VAL A 37 1.22 -14.96 -0.10
CA VAL A 37 1.51 -15.63 -1.37
C VAL A 37 2.81 -16.45 -1.32
N MET A 38 3.82 -15.93 -0.64
CA MET A 38 5.13 -16.58 -0.51
C MET A 38 5.22 -17.56 0.68
N GLY A 39 4.14 -17.75 1.44
CA GLY A 39 4.10 -18.66 2.59
C GLY A 39 4.89 -18.18 3.82
N HIS A 40 5.04 -16.87 3.99
CA HIS A 40 5.69 -16.24 5.14
C HIS A 40 4.65 -15.66 6.11
N ASP A 41 4.69 -16.03 7.38
CA ASP A 41 3.80 -15.53 8.43
C ASP A 41 4.44 -14.43 9.31
N ASN A 42 5.69 -14.07 9.02
CA ASN A 42 6.43 -13.08 9.78
C ASN A 42 5.94 -11.66 9.51
N PRO A 43 5.40 -10.95 10.52
CA PRO A 43 4.83 -9.64 10.29
C PRO A 43 5.85 -8.51 10.22
N SER A 44 5.59 -7.54 9.35
CA SER A 44 6.34 -6.27 9.38
C SER A 44 5.76 -5.29 10.43
N GLY A 45 6.63 -4.41 10.93
CA GLY A 45 6.26 -3.34 11.86
C GLY A 45 6.17 -3.74 13.34
N ARG A 46 6.24 -2.74 14.21
CA ARG A 46 6.15 -2.95 15.67
C ARG A 46 4.73 -3.39 16.05
N ARG A 47 4.61 -4.32 17.00
CA ARG A 47 3.31 -4.73 17.55
C ARG A 47 2.52 -3.50 18.03
N GLY A 48 1.26 -3.40 17.60
CA GLY A 48 0.36 -2.27 17.92
C GLY A 48 0.53 -1.03 17.03
N SER A 49 1.46 -1.01 16.07
CA SER A 49 1.60 0.08 15.11
C SER A 49 0.53 0.03 14.01
N SER A 50 0.24 1.19 13.40
CA SER A 50 -0.63 1.28 12.22
C SER A 50 -0.09 0.43 11.06
N LEU A 51 1.23 0.41 10.85
CA LEU A 51 1.89 -0.40 9.83
C LEU A 51 1.68 -1.90 10.06
N ARG A 52 1.79 -2.36 11.31
CA ARG A 52 1.52 -3.77 11.66
C ARG A 52 0.06 -4.15 11.37
N ALA A 53 -0.87 -3.24 11.64
CA ALA A 53 -2.29 -3.46 11.33
C ALA A 53 -2.53 -3.47 9.81
N ALA A 54 -1.89 -2.58 9.06
CA ALA A 54 -1.98 -2.55 7.61
C ALA A 54 -1.41 -3.82 6.95
N TRP A 55 -0.25 -4.28 7.41
CA TRP A 55 0.30 -5.57 7.00
C TRP A 55 -0.67 -6.73 7.27
N GLN A 56 -1.27 -6.77 8.46
CA GLN A 56 -2.22 -7.84 8.80
C GLN A 56 -3.43 -7.83 7.88
N ARG A 57 -3.99 -6.65 7.56
CA ARG A 57 -5.11 -6.54 6.62
C ARG A 57 -4.78 -7.13 5.26
N GLY A 58 -3.59 -6.86 4.72
CA GLY A 58 -3.16 -7.39 3.43
C GLY A 58 -2.96 -8.91 3.44
N TYR A 59 -2.39 -9.44 4.53
CA TYR A 59 -2.25 -10.88 4.73
C TYR A 59 -3.62 -11.57 4.81
N ASP A 60 -4.54 -11.02 5.61
CA ASP A 60 -5.89 -11.56 5.79
C ASP A 60 -6.68 -11.49 4.48
N ALA A 61 -6.60 -10.39 3.74
CA ALA A 61 -7.25 -10.23 2.44
C ALA A 61 -6.74 -11.25 1.42
N ALA A 62 -5.43 -11.49 1.37
CA ALA A 62 -4.84 -12.52 0.51
C ALA A 62 -5.33 -13.92 0.89
N SER A 63 -5.45 -14.23 2.19
CA SER A 63 -5.96 -15.52 2.67
C SER A 63 -7.41 -15.80 2.32
N GLN A 64 -8.20 -14.75 2.13
CA GLN A 64 -9.61 -14.81 1.74
C GLN A 64 -9.81 -14.73 0.22
N SER A 65 -8.74 -14.44 -0.54
CA SER A 65 -8.79 -14.32 -1.99
C SER A 65 -8.92 -15.69 -2.66
N ARG A 66 -9.71 -15.76 -3.72
CA ARG A 66 -9.81 -16.95 -4.59
C ARG A 66 -8.60 -17.09 -5.51
N ASP A 67 -7.91 -15.98 -5.79
CA ASP A 67 -6.70 -15.93 -6.62
C ASP A 67 -5.72 -14.90 -6.05
N PRO A 68 -5.04 -15.22 -4.93
CA PRO A 68 -4.09 -14.32 -4.30
C PRO A 68 -2.83 -14.10 -5.15
N VAL A 69 -2.46 -15.07 -6.00
CA VAL A 69 -1.28 -14.97 -6.88
C VAL A 69 -1.58 -14.06 -8.07
N GLY A 70 -2.71 -14.25 -8.75
CA GLY A 70 -3.07 -13.46 -9.93
C GLY A 70 -3.44 -12.00 -9.64
N LEU A 71 -3.77 -11.67 -8.38
CA LEU A 71 -4.04 -10.29 -7.93
C LEU A 71 -2.82 -9.62 -7.27
N MET A 72 -1.67 -10.28 -7.22
CA MET A 72 -0.45 -9.71 -6.66
C MET A 72 0.15 -8.68 -7.62
N LEU A 73 0.06 -7.39 -7.26
CA LEU A 73 0.67 -6.26 -7.98
C LEU A 73 2.19 -6.13 -7.73
#